data_AF-A0A1Z8Z6F0-F1
#
_entry.id   AF-A0A1Z8Z6F0-F1
#
_cell.length_a   1.000
_cell.length_b   1.000
_cell.length_c   1.000
_cell.angle_alpha   90.00
_cell.angle_beta   90.00
_cell.angle_gamma   90.00
#
_symmetry.space_group_name_H-M   'P 1'
#
loop_
_entity.id
_entity.type
_entity.pdbx_description
1 polymer ?
#
loop_
_entity_poly.entity_id
_entity_poly.type
_entity_poly.pdbx_seq_one_letter_code
_entity_poly.pdbx_strand_id
1 'polypeptide(L)'
;MTNKKSSAKSFHFLSSEPSEKVLLCFTLELKKILESGLKLRVEIPERVYLDLKQKDFKEIFSDQMLQLGSASDNLREVLIVRENVKKSEVLKEEFRVVYL
;
A
#
# COMPACT_ATOMS: atom_id res chain seq x y z
N MET A 1 -28.42 -10.99 9.31
CA MET A 1 -26.96 -11.14 9.11
C MET A 1 -26.46 -9.83 8.53
N THR A 2 -25.89 -8.95 9.37
CA THR A 2 -25.39 -7.65 8.90
C THR A 2 -24.09 -7.87 8.14
N ASN A 3 -24.17 -7.67 6.82
CA ASN A 3 -23.02 -7.65 5.93
C ASN A 3 -22.14 -6.48 6.37
N LYS A 4 -21.13 -6.72 7.23
CA LYS A 4 -20.10 -5.71 7.52
C LYS A 4 -19.39 -5.46 6.20
N LYS A 5 -19.79 -4.42 5.47
CA LYS A 5 -19.01 -3.91 4.33
C LYS A 5 -17.65 -3.55 4.90
N SER A 6 -16.63 -4.37 4.62
CA SER A 6 -15.25 -3.95 4.83
C SER A 6 -15.07 -2.67 4.00
N SER A 7 -14.72 -1.59 4.69
CA SER A 7 -14.43 -0.31 4.06
C SER A 7 -13.01 -0.37 3.52
N ALA A 8 -12.77 0.24 2.36
CA ALA A 8 -11.43 0.33 1.78
C ALA A 8 -11.16 1.78 1.35
N LYS A 9 -9.92 2.21 1.51
CA LYS A 9 -9.41 3.50 1.03
C LYS A 9 -8.40 3.24 -0.08
N SER A 10 -8.61 3.80 -1.26
CA SER A 10 -7.67 3.73 -2.38
C SER A 10 -6.79 4.97 -2.45
N PHE A 11 -5.54 4.77 -2.82
CA PHE A 11 -4.57 5.81 -3.14
C PHE A 11 -4.11 5.61 -4.58
N HIS A 12 -4.15 6.68 -5.37
CA HIS A 12 -3.80 6.64 -6.77
C HIS A 12 -2.57 7.50 -7.01
N PHE A 13 -1.54 6.92 -7.61
CA PHE A 13 -0.33 7.61 -8.03
C PHE A 13 -0.16 7.51 -9.53
N LEU A 14 0.50 8.50 -10.15
CA LEU A 14 0.77 8.43 -11.59
C LEU A 14 1.87 7.40 -11.83
N SER A 15 1.65 6.45 -12.73
CA SER A 15 2.65 5.43 -13.06
C SER A 15 3.88 5.96 -13.80
N SER A 16 3.93 7.26 -14.12
CA SER A 16 5.12 7.95 -14.60
C SER A 16 6.05 8.38 -13.46
N GLU A 17 5.59 8.38 -12.21
CA GLU A 17 6.44 8.65 -11.07
C GLU A 17 7.35 7.46 -10.75
N PRO A 18 8.57 7.69 -10.23
CA PRO A 18 9.45 6.60 -9.80
C PRO A 18 8.79 5.75 -8.72
N SER A 19 8.82 4.42 -8.87
CA SER A 19 8.19 3.46 -7.94
C SER A 19 8.67 3.64 -6.50
N GLU A 20 9.92 4.06 -6.28
CA GLU A 20 10.46 4.39 -4.95
C GLU A 20 9.72 5.55 -4.30
N LYS A 21 9.51 6.64 -5.05
CA LYS A 21 8.81 7.83 -4.58
C LYS A 21 7.34 7.51 -4.30
N VAL A 22 6.71 6.75 -5.18
CA VAL A 22 5.32 6.30 -5.02
C VAL A 22 5.18 5.45 -3.75
N LEU A 23 6.06 4.47 -3.54
CA LEU A 23 6.05 3.64 -2.35
C LEU A 23 6.29 4.45 -1.07
N LEU A 24 7.25 5.37 -1.09
CA LEU A 24 7.53 6.25 0.06
C LEU A 24 6.31 7.12 0.39
N CYS A 25 5.72 7.78 -0.61
CA CYS A 25 4.50 8.58 -0.40
C CYS A 25 3.35 7.75 0.17
N PHE A 26 3.13 6.54 -0.36
CA PHE A 26 2.12 5.62 0.16
C PHE A 26 2.39 5.24 1.62
N THR A 27 3.62 4.86 1.97
CA THR A 27 3.97 4.46 3.34
C THR A 27 3.80 5.60 4.36
N LEU A 28 4.05 6.85 3.97
CA LEU A 28 3.80 8.02 4.81
C LEU A 28 2.30 8.25 5.09
N GLU A 29 1.44 8.00 4.10
CA GLU A 29 -0.02 8.04 4.31
C GLU A 29 -0.51 6.85 5.14
N LEU A 30 0.05 5.66 4.89
CA LEU A 30 -0.25 4.46 5.65
C LEU A 30 0.09 4.63 7.14
N LYS A 31 1.22 5.26 7.45
CA LYS A 31 1.64 5.61 8.81
C LYS A 31 0.54 6.35 9.58
N LYS A 32 -0.01 7.42 8.99
CA LYS A 32 -1.09 8.21 9.61
C LYS A 32 -2.32 7.36 9.91
N ILE A 33 -2.62 6.37 9.06
CA ILE A 33 -3.74 5.46 9.27
C ILE A 33 -3.42 4.46 10.39
N LEU A 34 -2.22 3.88 10.43
CA LEU A 34 -1.81 2.93 11.46
C LEU A 34 -1.78 3.55 12.87
N GLU A 35 -1.41 4.83 12.96
CA GLU A 35 -1.46 5.62 14.20
C GLU A 35 -2.89 5.81 14.74
N SER A 36 -3.92 5.64 13.91
CA SER A 36 -5.32 5.68 14.36
C SER A 36 -5.78 4.43 15.13
N GLY A 37 -4.94 3.38 15.20
CA GLY A 37 -5.26 2.14 15.90
C GLY A 37 -6.13 1.16 15.09
N LEU A 38 -6.50 1.51 13.85
CA LEU A 38 -7.29 0.64 12.99
C LEU A 38 -6.44 -0.52 12.45
N LYS A 39 -6.95 -1.74 12.64
CA LYS A 39 -6.37 -2.92 12.01
C LYS A 39 -6.66 -2.89 10.52
N LEU A 40 -5.64 -3.11 9.71
CA LEU A 40 -5.76 -3.00 8.27
C LEU A 40 -4.88 -4.00 7.54
N ARG A 41 -5.30 -4.29 6.31
CA ARG A 41 -4.50 -4.94 5.27
C ARG A 41 -4.16 -3.91 4.21
N VAL A 42 -3.00 -4.02 3.59
CA VAL A 42 -2.64 -3.22 2.41
C VAL A 42 -2.50 -4.10 1.18
N GLU A 43 -2.91 -3.55 0.04
CA GLU A 43 -2.74 -4.13 -1.28
C GLU A 43 -1.85 -3.18 -2.09
N ILE A 44 -0.74 -3.72 -2.61
CA ILE A 44 0.28 -3.00 -3.35
C ILE A 44 0.33 -3.54 -4.78
N PRO A 45 0.34 -2.69 -5.82
CA PRO A 45 0.47 -3.12 -7.20
C PRO A 45 1.72 -3.97 -7.45
N GLU A 46 1.54 -5.10 -8.14
CA GLU A 46 2.64 -5.99 -8.56
C GLU A 46 3.70 -5.23 -9.34
N ARG A 47 3.30 -4.25 -10.16
CA ARG A 47 4.24 -3.43 -10.92
C ARG A 47 5.21 -2.66 -10.03
N VAL A 48 4.72 -1.97 -8.99
CA VAL A 48 5.60 -1.26 -8.03
C VAL A 48 6.55 -2.24 -7.36
N TYR A 49 6.06 -3.43 -7.00
CA TYR A 49 6.87 -4.47 -6.39
C TYR A 49 7.93 -5.07 -7.33
N LEU A 50 7.66 -5.14 -8.64
CA LEU A 50 8.58 -5.66 -9.65
C LEU A 50 9.56 -4.60 -10.16
N ASP A 51 9.12 -3.35 -10.29
CA ASP A 51 9.93 -2.22 -10.74
C ASP A 51 11.00 -1.88 -9.68
N LEU A 52 10.66 -2.03 -8.40
CA LEU A 52 11.62 -2.03 -7.31
C LEU A 52 12.27 -3.41 -7.26
N LYS A 53 13.61 -3.48 -7.20
CA LYS A 53 14.22 -4.77 -6.85
C LYS A 53 13.65 -5.18 -5.48
N GLN A 54 13.33 -6.46 -5.30
CA GLN A 54 12.68 -6.97 -4.07
C GLN A 54 13.37 -6.46 -2.78
N LYS A 55 14.70 -6.28 -2.82
CA LYS A 55 15.48 -5.71 -1.73
C LYS A 55 15.09 -4.26 -1.44
N ASP A 56 15.06 -3.41 -2.46
CA ASP A 56 14.77 -1.97 -2.36
C ASP A 56 13.34 -1.73 -1.87
N PHE A 57 12.38 -2.54 -2.35
CA PHE A 57 11.02 -2.54 -1.84
C PHE A 57 10.98 -2.83 -0.33
N LYS A 58 11.66 -3.90 0.09
CA LYS A 58 11.68 -4.32 1.49
C LYS A 58 12.35 -3.27 2.37
N GLU A 59 13.45 -2.68 1.91
CA GLU A 59 14.18 -1.62 2.62
C GLU A 59 13.28 -0.41 2.84
N ILE A 60 12.73 0.18 1.77
CA ILE A 60 11.83 1.34 1.86
C ILE A 60 10.62 1.04 2.74
N PHE A 61 9.92 -0.06 2.49
CA PHE A 61 8.69 -0.35 3.24
C PHE A 61 8.98 -0.68 4.70
N SER A 62 9.96 -1.54 4.97
CA SER A 62 10.26 -2.00 6.33
C SER A 62 10.86 -0.88 7.17
N ASP A 63 11.73 -0.03 6.62
CA ASP A 63 12.31 1.09 7.34
C ASP A 63 11.25 2.10 7.78
N GLN A 64 10.26 2.36 6.91
CA GLN A 64 9.13 3.22 7.25
C GLN A 64 8.22 2.58 8.31
N MET A 65 8.00 1.25 8.25
CA MET A 65 7.21 0.55 9.26
C MET A 65 7.92 0.44 10.60
N LEU A 66 9.25 0.28 10.64
CA LEU A 66 10.03 0.25 11.88
C LEU A 66 9.90 1.55 12.67
N GLN A 67 9.80 2.69 11.97
CA GLN A 67 9.55 4.00 12.59
C GLN A 67 8.17 4.12 13.26
N LEU A 68 7.27 3.15 13.09
CA LEU A 68 5.94 3.14 13.71
C LEU A 68 5.92 2.48 15.10
N GLY A 69 6.99 1.78 15.49
CA GLY A 69 7.00 0.99 16.73
C GLY A 69 5.79 0.04 16.79
N SER A 70 5.07 0.06 17.92
CA SER A 70 3.89 -0.81 18.15
C SER A 70 2.70 -0.49 17.25
N ALA A 71 2.64 0.69 16.60
CA ALA A 71 1.56 0.98 15.66
C ALA A 71 1.63 0.09 14.40
N SER A 72 2.81 -0.47 14.10
CA SER A 72 2.96 -1.47 13.03
C SER A 72 2.20 -2.77 13.30
N ASP A 73 1.86 -3.10 14.56
CA ASP A 73 1.06 -4.28 14.93
C ASP A 73 -0.39 -4.21 14.41
N ASN A 74 -0.82 -3.03 13.95
CA ASN A 74 -2.10 -2.81 13.31
C ASN A 74 -2.09 -3.20 11.83
N LEU A 75 -0.91 -3.31 11.20
CA LEU A 75 -0.74 -3.82 9.84
C LEU A 75 -0.77 -5.36 9.88
N ARG A 76 -1.88 -5.95 9.45
CA ARG A 76 -2.07 -7.41 9.52
C ARG A 76 -1.49 -8.16 8.35
N GLU A 77 -1.55 -7.56 7.17
CA GLU A 77 -1.17 -8.23 5.94
C GLU A 77 -0.77 -7.20 4.88
N VAL A 78 0.24 -7.56 4.09
CA VAL A 78 0.70 -6.83 2.90
C VAL A 78 0.56 -7.77 1.72
N LEU A 79 -0.37 -7.48 0.81
CA LEU A 79 -0.61 -8.27 -0.40
C LEU A 79 -0.03 -7.57 -1.61
N ILE A 80 0.66 -8.33 -2.46
CA ILE A 80 1.04 -7.89 -3.80
C ILE A 80 -0.07 -8.32 -4.75
N VAL A 81 -0.72 -7.37 -5.42
CA VAL A 81 -1.87 -7.61 -6.30
C VAL A 81 -1.52 -7.31 -7.75
N ARG A 82 -1.78 -8.28 -8.63
CA ARG A 82 -1.66 -8.10 -10.07
C ARG A 82 -2.84 -7.25 -10.57
N GLU A 83 -2.54 -6.08 -11.11
CA GLU A 83 -3.54 -5.24 -11.74
C GLU A 83 -3.93 -5.83 -13.11
N ASN A 84 -5.21 -6.05 -13.34
CA ASN A 84 -5.74 -6.38 -14.67
C ASN A 84 -5.88 -5.09 -15.49
N VAL A 85 -4.77 -4.52 -15.92
CA VAL A 85 -4.77 -3.25 -16.65
C VAL A 85 -5.37 -3.46 -18.04
N LYS A 86 -6.59 -2.97 -18.29
CA LYS A 86 -7.11 -2.79 -19.65
C LYS A 86 -6.32 -1.64 -20.30
N LYS A 87 -5.73 -1.91 -21.47
CA LYS A 87 -4.70 -1.15 -22.20
C LYS A 87 -4.85 0.39 -22.41
N SER A 88 -5.88 1.09 -21.91
CA SER A 88 -6.24 2.41 -22.48
C SER A 88 -6.64 3.53 -21.51
N GLU A 89 -6.37 3.43 -20.22
CA GLU A 89 -6.57 4.58 -19.32
C GLU A 89 -5.26 4.87 -18.59
N VAL A 90 -5.01 6.16 -18.32
CA VAL A 90 -3.83 6.69 -17.61
C VAL A 90 -3.32 5.65 -16.62
N LEU A 91 -2.12 5.11 -16.86
CA LEU A 91 -1.50 4.16 -15.95
C LEU A 91 -1.42 4.86 -14.59
N LYS A 92 -2.28 4.45 -13.67
CA LYS A 92 -2.30 4.89 -12.28
C LYS A 92 -2.05 3.64 -11.45
N GLU A 93 -1.04 3.72 -10.58
CA GLU A 93 -0.81 2.67 -9.59
C GLU A 93 -1.87 2.84 -8.49
N GLU A 94 -2.69 1.82 -8.25
CA GLU A 94 -3.69 1.83 -7.19
C GLU A 94 -3.24 1.03 -5.96
N PHE A 95 -2.98 1.74 -4.87
CA PHE A 95 -2.75 1.13 -3.57
C PHE A 95 -4.04 1.12 -2.77
N ARG A 96 -4.34 0.02 -2.07
CA ARG A 96 -5.54 -0.06 -1.24
C ARG A 96 -5.21 -0.35 0.21
N VAL A 97 -5.95 0.29 1.10
CA VAL A 97 -5.97 0.02 2.54
C VAL A 97 -7.35 -0.53 2.87
N VAL A 98 -7.43 -1.76 3.35
CA VAL A 98 -8.67 -2.46 3.70
C VAL A 98 -8.79 -2.54 5.21
N TYR A 99 -9.85 -1.96 5.77
CA TYR A 99 -10.11 -1.95 7.22
C TYR A 99 -10.74 -3.27 7.66
N LEU A 100 -10.23 -3.85 8.76
CA LEU A 100 -10.60 -5.17 9.30
C LEU A 100 -11.45 -5.08 10.57
#